data_AF-A0A1F9PWM9-F1
#
_entry.id   AF-A0A1F9PWM9-F1
#
_cell.length_a   1.000
_cell.length_b   1.000
_cell.length_c   1.000
_cell.angle_alpha   90.00
_cell.angle_beta   90.00
_cell.angle_gamma   90.00
#
_symmetry.space_group_name_H-M   'P 1'
#
loop_
_entity.id
_entity.type
_entity.pdbx_description
1 polymer ?
#
loop_
_entity_poly.entity_id
_entity_poly.type
_entity_poly.pdbx_seq_one_letter_code
_entity_poly.pdbx_strand_id
1 'polypeptide(L)'
;MHLVEDMAVPEHTRNDAHPFSPGIEIYIENKLRKDTNAFSGSLAAPFFFDFKTLQTTPSAFANAGAPLPIANLFDTDIYTGNNPDATVANTVGLAEYSNANFLSTDTNPVTASISIPPRLVESTTLREIEIPNPLFPWQTIKRWYHVKDRAGENANGNGYKLTAASVLYIYWQNVHGTLDGKPIPILDEHVYDDYATLLLPRAAGYAATALHYFFRGQLELSLPARGRYAIAAPDSGGFDNIRIKARNLTPNNEALSLGTVELVVKYKTALADPFQGVPVPVSADFSYIVVPEANGISSIPSDSPIELAFNLGEQKIPLNATDLTVQVVYHGQMGFQTATGFAGETNGVAVGLKDISEPTPIDFMNSMDVVCVNDQILPAGSAEAIDTLDVNDRSIAEYVDVYPHVLENSYLKHAPQNLISYASATNYDASIAVLAAGHYARHFILTEPFGTPVLLNNQVRIARLDSRDPYTHRIKTFTMSLQGMINQVAYKDGVKTRYISGMKDTRGIKLWTGINWVNMKYPANSTCNEASSSIPFIGSETMSLQP
;
A
#
# COMPACT_ATOMS: atom_id res chain seq x y z
N MET A 1 21.74 3.95 -5.08
CA MET A 1 21.71 2.82 -6.05
C MET A 1 23.07 2.70 -6.69
N HIS A 2 23.41 3.49 -7.71
CA HIS A 2 24.72 3.41 -8.38
C HIS A 2 25.93 3.46 -7.44
N LEU A 3 25.97 4.38 -6.46
CA LEU A 3 27.08 4.40 -5.51
C LEU A 3 27.28 3.09 -4.74
N VAL A 4 26.20 2.34 -4.47
CA VAL A 4 26.29 1.02 -3.81
C VAL A 4 26.80 -0.01 -4.81
N GLU A 5 26.29 0.00 -6.04
CA GLU A 5 26.73 -0.89 -7.12
C GLU A 5 28.21 -0.67 -7.47
N ASP A 6 28.68 0.58 -7.44
CA ASP A 6 30.08 0.95 -7.64
C ASP A 6 30.99 0.27 -6.61
N MET A 7 30.51 0.00 -5.38
CA MET A 7 31.31 -0.73 -4.40
C MET A 7 31.50 -2.20 -4.76
N ALA A 8 30.80 -2.73 -5.76
CA ALA A 8 31.06 -4.03 -6.36
C ALA A 8 32.16 -3.99 -7.44
N VAL A 9 32.70 -2.82 -7.77
CA VAL A 9 33.78 -2.65 -8.73
C VAL A 9 35.09 -2.47 -7.95
N PRO A 10 36.02 -3.45 -7.98
CA PRO A 10 37.25 -3.39 -7.19
C PRO A 10 38.07 -2.13 -7.41
N GLU A 11 38.08 -1.60 -8.64
CA GLU A 11 38.70 -0.33 -9.00
C GLU A 11 38.08 0.85 -8.23
N HIS A 12 36.74 0.94 -8.17
CA HIS A 12 36.05 2.03 -7.47
C HIS A 12 36.23 1.95 -5.96
N THR A 13 36.16 0.75 -5.39
CA THR A 13 36.40 0.52 -3.97
C THR A 13 37.77 0.99 -3.51
N ARG A 14 38.80 0.85 -4.35
CA ARG A 14 40.17 1.31 -4.05
C ARG A 14 40.46 2.75 -4.47
N ASN A 15 39.47 3.41 -5.07
CA ASN A 15 39.64 4.72 -5.68
C ASN A 15 40.78 4.72 -6.72
N ASP A 16 40.86 3.64 -7.51
CA ASP A 16 41.82 3.48 -8.59
C ASP A 16 41.48 4.43 -9.73
N ALA A 17 42.49 5.09 -10.29
CA ALA A 17 42.31 5.88 -11.50
C ALA A 17 42.43 4.97 -12.72
N HIS A 18 41.30 4.66 -13.36
CA HIS A 18 41.19 3.73 -14.49
C HIS A 18 40.53 4.32 -15.76
N PRO A 19 40.88 5.55 -16.21
CA PRO A 19 40.20 6.21 -17.34
C PRO A 19 40.42 5.53 -18.71
N PHE A 20 41.42 4.66 -18.83
CA PHE A 20 41.81 3.99 -20.07
C PHE A 20 42.07 2.48 -19.90
N SER A 21 41.79 1.91 -18.71
CA SER A 21 42.08 0.51 -18.38
C SER A 21 40.86 -0.38 -18.68
N PRO A 22 41.03 -1.60 -19.25
CA PRO A 22 39.92 -2.54 -19.42
C PRO A 22 39.53 -3.16 -18.07
N GLY A 23 38.74 -2.42 -17.27
CA GLY A 23 38.19 -2.90 -16.00
C GLY A 23 37.00 -3.86 -16.18
N ILE A 24 36.52 -4.40 -15.05
CA ILE A 24 35.38 -5.34 -15.02
C ILE A 24 34.11 -4.78 -15.69
N GLU A 25 33.87 -3.47 -15.59
CA GLU A 25 32.71 -2.81 -16.18
C GLU A 25 32.71 -2.90 -17.71
N ILE A 26 33.86 -2.61 -18.35
CA ILE A 26 34.02 -2.72 -19.81
C ILE A 26 33.84 -4.18 -20.26
N TYR A 27 34.35 -5.14 -19.48
CA TYR A 27 34.13 -6.55 -19.75
C TYR A 27 32.64 -6.93 -19.72
N ILE A 28 31.94 -6.57 -18.63
CA ILE A 28 30.51 -6.84 -18.45
C ILE A 28 29.70 -6.19 -19.56
N GLU A 29 29.95 -4.91 -19.87
CA GLU A 29 29.26 -4.18 -20.94
C GLU A 29 29.45 -4.87 -22.29
N ASN A 30 30.69 -5.25 -22.65
CA ASN A 30 30.98 -5.92 -23.91
C ASN A 30 30.33 -7.31 -24.00
N LYS A 31 30.23 -8.03 -22.88
CA LYS A 31 29.57 -9.34 -22.84
C LYS A 31 28.04 -9.19 -23.01
N LEU A 32 27.43 -8.22 -22.33
CA LEU A 32 26.01 -7.90 -22.47
C LEU A 32 25.64 -7.39 -23.87
N ARG A 33 26.51 -6.62 -24.52
CA ARG A 33 26.33 -6.19 -25.91
C ARG A 33 26.31 -7.35 -26.91
N LYS A 34 27.03 -8.44 -26.61
CA LYS A 34 27.09 -9.64 -27.46
C LYS A 34 25.97 -10.63 -27.15
N ASP A 35 25.60 -10.75 -25.88
CA ASP A 35 24.53 -11.61 -25.39
C ASP A 35 23.79 -10.89 -24.26
N THR A 36 22.56 -10.44 -24.52
CA THR A 36 21.74 -9.74 -23.53
C THR A 36 21.34 -10.62 -22.34
N ASN A 37 21.46 -11.94 -22.46
CA ASN A 37 21.21 -12.88 -21.37
C ASN A 37 22.49 -13.28 -20.62
N ALA A 38 23.64 -12.68 -20.96
CA ALA A 38 24.86 -12.87 -20.21
C ALA A 38 24.61 -12.56 -18.73
N PHE A 39 25.11 -13.42 -17.85
CA PHE A 39 24.95 -13.33 -16.40
C PHE A 39 23.51 -13.46 -15.86
N SER A 40 22.51 -13.83 -16.68
CA SER A 40 21.15 -14.10 -16.20
C SER A 40 21.11 -15.09 -15.03
N GLY A 41 21.95 -16.13 -15.06
CA GLY A 41 22.09 -17.07 -13.93
C GLY A 41 22.60 -16.41 -12.64
N SER A 42 23.56 -15.49 -12.73
CA SER A 42 24.07 -14.74 -11.57
C SER A 42 23.04 -13.76 -11.04
N LEU A 43 22.35 -13.04 -11.93
CA LEU A 43 21.32 -12.06 -11.55
C LEU A 43 20.01 -12.71 -11.06
N ALA A 44 19.77 -13.98 -11.40
CA ALA A 44 18.61 -14.73 -10.90
C ALA A 44 18.73 -15.12 -9.41
N ALA A 45 19.92 -15.01 -8.81
CA ALA A 45 20.17 -15.34 -7.42
C ALA A 45 20.90 -14.20 -6.69
N PRO A 46 20.28 -13.01 -6.55
CA PRO A 46 20.91 -11.87 -5.89
C PRO A 46 21.27 -12.18 -4.43
N PHE A 47 22.40 -11.63 -3.99
CA PHE A 47 22.91 -11.78 -2.64
C PHE A 47 22.59 -10.51 -1.83
N PHE A 48 21.63 -10.61 -0.92
CA PHE A 48 21.15 -9.46 -0.16
C PHE A 48 21.98 -9.21 1.10
N PHE A 49 22.26 -7.93 1.37
CA PHE A 49 22.70 -7.50 2.69
C PHE A 49 21.60 -7.76 3.73
N ASP A 50 21.97 -8.17 4.95
CA ASP A 50 21.03 -8.39 6.04
C ASP A 50 20.36 -7.07 6.43
N PHE A 51 19.14 -6.90 5.94
CA PHE A 51 18.34 -5.70 6.14
C PHE A 51 18.15 -5.35 7.62
N LYS A 52 18.06 -6.35 8.50
CA LYS A 52 17.86 -6.12 9.93
C LYS A 52 19.01 -5.32 10.54
N THR A 53 20.24 -5.56 10.07
CA THR A 53 21.42 -4.82 10.50
C THR A 53 21.32 -3.33 10.19
N LEU A 54 20.71 -2.94 9.07
CA LEU A 54 20.48 -1.52 8.73
C LEU A 54 19.45 -0.86 9.64
N GLN A 55 18.68 -1.62 10.41
CA GLN A 55 17.68 -1.05 11.30
C GLN A 55 18.21 -1.04 12.75
N THR A 56 19.02 -2.03 13.15
CA THR A 56 19.47 -2.16 14.55
C THR A 56 20.87 -1.65 14.83
N THR A 57 21.70 -1.48 13.81
CA THR A 57 23.11 -1.13 13.96
C THR A 57 23.34 0.29 13.43
N PRO A 58 23.81 1.24 14.26
CA PRO A 58 24.22 2.55 13.80
C PRO A 58 25.28 2.46 12.69
N SER A 59 25.47 3.53 11.92
CA SER A 59 26.60 3.57 11.01
C SER A 59 27.92 3.57 11.78
N ALA A 60 28.89 2.77 11.31
CA ALA A 60 30.28 2.86 11.77
C ALA A 60 30.88 4.27 11.54
N PHE A 61 30.34 5.02 10.58
CA PHE A 61 30.81 6.33 10.16
C PHE A 61 29.98 7.49 10.70
N ALA A 62 29.26 7.27 11.80
CA ALA A 62 28.36 8.30 12.33
C ALA A 62 29.09 9.60 12.71
N ASN A 63 30.31 9.51 13.21
CA ASN A 63 31.15 10.66 13.55
C ASN A 63 31.88 11.26 12.32
N ALA A 64 31.87 10.56 11.18
CA ALA A 64 32.55 10.95 9.94
C ALA A 64 31.61 11.61 8.91
N GLY A 65 30.39 11.96 9.31
CA GLY A 65 29.40 12.63 8.44
C GLY A 65 28.43 11.68 7.72
N ALA A 66 28.47 10.38 8.00
CA ALA A 66 27.50 9.40 7.48
C ALA A 66 26.75 8.70 8.63
N PRO A 67 25.90 9.40 9.39
CA PRO A 67 25.24 8.86 10.60
C PRO A 67 24.11 7.87 10.34
N LEU A 68 23.60 7.81 9.11
CA LEU A 68 22.47 6.94 8.79
C LEU A 68 22.94 5.50 8.60
N PRO A 69 22.25 4.50 9.18
CA PRO A 69 22.59 3.09 9.05
C PRO A 69 22.76 2.58 7.62
N ILE A 70 22.10 3.20 6.63
CA ILE A 70 22.26 2.86 5.21
C ILE A 70 23.73 2.91 4.73
N ALA A 71 24.59 3.69 5.38
CA ALA A 71 26.03 3.73 5.10
C ALA A 71 26.70 2.35 5.29
N ASN A 72 26.13 1.48 6.13
CA ASN A 72 26.62 0.12 6.35
C ASN A 72 26.50 -0.79 5.11
N LEU A 73 25.72 -0.41 4.09
CA LEU A 73 25.74 -1.09 2.79
C LEU A 73 27.09 -0.95 2.08
N PHE A 74 27.79 0.16 2.33
CA PHE A 74 29.08 0.46 1.73
C PHE A 74 30.19 -0.14 2.57
N ASP A 75 30.20 0.18 3.86
CA ASP A 75 31.28 -0.17 4.78
C ASP A 75 30.73 -0.25 6.21
N THR A 76 31.09 -1.31 6.93
CA THR A 76 30.74 -1.60 8.32
C THR A 76 31.92 -1.51 9.28
N ASP A 77 33.12 -1.16 8.78
CA ASP A 77 34.39 -1.05 9.51
C ASP A 77 34.78 -2.36 10.23
N ILE A 78 34.47 -3.51 9.62
CA ILE A 78 34.77 -4.86 10.13
C ILE A 78 36.09 -5.38 9.56
N TYR A 79 36.46 -5.00 8.33
CA TYR A 79 37.65 -5.46 7.65
C TYR A 79 38.90 -4.67 8.07
N THR A 80 39.81 -5.35 8.77
CA THR A 80 41.06 -4.79 9.33
C THR A 80 42.28 -5.00 8.42
N GLY A 81 42.07 -5.49 7.20
CA GLY A 81 43.16 -5.95 6.33
C GLY A 81 43.60 -7.40 6.60
N ASN A 82 43.47 -7.91 7.83
CA ASN A 82 44.02 -9.21 8.24
C ASN A 82 42.96 -10.31 8.46
N ASN A 83 41.67 -9.99 8.33
CA ASN A 83 40.54 -10.87 8.59
C ASN A 83 39.59 -11.01 7.37
N PRO A 84 40.09 -11.43 6.20
CA PRO A 84 39.26 -11.52 4.99
C PRO A 84 38.04 -12.45 5.15
N ASP A 85 38.11 -13.46 6.03
CA ASP A 85 36.97 -14.34 6.35
C ASP A 85 35.77 -13.59 6.94
N ALA A 86 35.98 -12.43 7.58
CA ALA A 86 34.86 -11.65 8.10
C ALA A 86 34.02 -11.04 6.97
N THR A 87 34.59 -10.84 5.78
CA THR A 87 33.98 -10.04 4.71
C THR A 87 32.94 -10.77 3.88
N VAL A 88 32.82 -12.10 4.01
CA VAL A 88 31.88 -12.89 3.20
C VAL A 88 30.45 -12.90 3.75
N ALA A 89 30.30 -12.54 5.03
CA ALA A 89 28.99 -12.44 5.69
C ALA A 89 28.11 -11.40 4.99
N ASN A 90 26.79 -11.60 5.04
CA ASN A 90 25.83 -10.66 4.48
C ASN A 90 25.59 -9.41 5.36
N THR A 91 26.35 -9.23 6.42
CA THR A 91 26.29 -8.07 7.31
C THR A 91 27.44 -7.09 7.10
N VAL A 92 28.32 -7.35 6.13
CA VAL A 92 29.52 -6.55 5.83
C VAL A 92 29.26 -5.62 4.65
N GLY A 93 29.91 -4.45 4.64
CA GLY A 93 29.77 -3.50 3.56
C GLY A 93 30.35 -4.03 2.25
N LEU A 94 29.77 -3.62 1.12
CA LEU A 94 30.18 -4.13 -0.19
C LEU A 94 31.61 -3.72 -0.56
N ALA A 95 32.06 -2.55 -0.09
CA ALA A 95 33.44 -2.09 -0.28
C ALA A 95 34.43 -3.02 0.42
N GLU A 96 34.12 -3.47 1.63
CA GLU A 96 34.98 -4.38 2.39
C GLU A 96 35.06 -5.76 1.71
N TYR A 97 33.93 -6.28 1.23
CA TYR A 97 33.90 -7.52 0.45
C TYR A 97 34.72 -7.40 -0.83
N SER A 98 34.50 -6.36 -1.62
CA SER A 98 35.22 -6.15 -2.88
C SER A 98 36.71 -5.96 -2.66
N ASN A 99 37.09 -5.12 -1.69
CA ASN A 99 38.49 -4.83 -1.38
C ASN A 99 39.23 -6.04 -0.83
N ALA A 100 38.63 -6.82 0.07
CA ALA A 100 39.31 -7.95 0.70
C ALA A 100 39.52 -9.14 -0.24
N ASN A 101 38.75 -9.23 -1.34
CA ASN A 101 38.64 -10.45 -2.13
C ASN A 101 39.14 -10.34 -3.58
N PHE A 102 39.05 -9.17 -4.22
CA PHE A 102 39.31 -9.04 -5.66
C PHE A 102 40.47 -8.10 -5.96
N LEU A 103 41.20 -8.31 -7.05
CA LEU A 103 42.25 -7.39 -7.50
C LEU A 103 41.66 -6.32 -8.45
N SER A 104 42.32 -5.18 -8.58
CA SER A 104 41.99 -4.11 -9.53
C SER A 104 43.16 -3.85 -10.48
N THR A 105 42.95 -3.08 -11.56
CA THR A 105 43.97 -2.87 -12.60
C THR A 105 45.05 -1.86 -12.25
N ASP A 106 44.76 -0.81 -11.49
CA ASP A 106 45.63 0.37 -11.41
C ASP A 106 46.35 0.55 -10.07
N THR A 107 45.82 0.09 -8.94
CA THR A 107 46.61 -0.13 -7.70
C THR A 107 47.29 -1.49 -7.69
N ASN A 108 47.83 -1.92 -8.84
CA ASN A 108 48.50 -3.19 -9.00
C ASN A 108 49.78 -3.21 -9.90
N PRO A 109 50.48 -2.10 -10.21
CA PRO A 109 51.77 -2.19 -10.90
C PRO A 109 52.95 -2.71 -10.04
N VAL A 110 53.97 -3.18 -10.76
CA VAL A 110 55.19 -3.93 -10.36
C VAL A 110 56.20 -3.09 -9.55
N THR A 111 55.77 -2.12 -8.75
CA THR A 111 56.69 -1.31 -7.92
C THR A 111 56.30 -1.37 -6.45
N ALA A 112 57.32 -1.36 -5.58
CA ALA A 112 57.30 -1.77 -4.17
C ALA A 112 56.37 -1.02 -3.19
N SER A 113 55.46 -0.17 -3.67
CA SER A 113 54.58 0.64 -2.84
C SER A 113 53.13 0.60 -3.34
N ILE A 114 52.50 -0.56 -3.24
CA ILE A 114 51.07 -0.76 -3.50
C ILE A 114 50.45 -1.65 -2.42
N SER A 115 49.30 -1.22 -1.90
CA SER A 115 48.53 -1.89 -0.86
C SER A 115 47.67 -3.02 -1.43
N ILE A 116 48.30 -4.10 -1.90
CA ILE A 116 47.55 -5.36 -2.05
C ILE A 116 47.00 -5.69 -0.66
N PRO A 117 45.68 -5.96 -0.53
CA PRO A 117 45.09 -6.34 0.74
C PRO A 117 45.92 -7.47 1.37
N PRO A 118 46.34 -7.33 2.64
CA PRO A 118 47.16 -8.33 3.30
C PRO A 118 46.51 -9.72 3.17
N ARG A 119 47.33 -10.75 2.92
CA ARG A 119 46.90 -12.17 2.78
C ARG A 119 46.06 -12.51 1.55
N LEU A 120 45.69 -11.57 0.68
CA LEU A 120 44.88 -11.86 -0.51
C LEU A 120 45.58 -12.87 -1.45
N VAL A 121 46.84 -12.60 -1.80
CA VAL A 121 47.67 -13.50 -2.61
C VAL A 121 48.01 -14.79 -1.86
N GLU A 122 48.31 -14.69 -0.57
CA GLU A 122 48.61 -15.85 0.30
C GLU A 122 47.41 -16.81 0.39
N SER A 123 46.21 -16.35 0.06
CA SER A 123 44.99 -17.16 0.02
C SER A 123 44.73 -17.84 -1.33
N THR A 124 45.75 -17.91 -2.19
CA THR A 124 45.65 -18.54 -3.51
C THR A 124 46.47 -19.82 -3.67
N THR A 125 46.00 -20.70 -4.53
CA THR A 125 46.75 -21.85 -5.04
C THR A 125 47.01 -21.65 -6.53
N LEU A 126 48.25 -21.82 -6.96
CA LEU A 126 48.60 -21.79 -8.37
C LEU A 126 48.07 -23.06 -9.06
N ARG A 127 47.20 -22.90 -10.06
CA ARG A 127 46.57 -24.01 -10.78
C ARG A 127 46.63 -23.80 -12.29
N GLU A 128 46.81 -24.89 -13.03
CA GLU A 128 46.72 -24.91 -14.49
C GLU A 128 45.27 -25.20 -14.89
N ILE A 129 44.68 -24.32 -15.70
CA ILE A 129 43.27 -24.37 -16.11
C ILE A 129 43.20 -24.37 -17.64
N GLU A 130 42.33 -25.21 -18.20
CA GLU A 130 42.02 -25.21 -19.63
C GLU A 130 41.09 -24.05 -19.97
N ILE A 131 41.51 -23.24 -20.93
CA ILE A 131 40.73 -22.12 -21.47
C ILE A 131 40.63 -22.24 -23.00
N PRO A 132 39.62 -21.63 -23.65
CA PRO A 132 39.58 -21.55 -25.10
C PRO A 132 40.85 -20.92 -25.67
N ASN A 133 41.36 -21.48 -26.76
CA ASN A 133 42.51 -20.91 -27.44
C ASN A 133 42.10 -19.58 -28.10
N PRO A 134 42.73 -18.45 -27.75
CA PRO A 134 42.35 -17.14 -28.28
C PRO A 134 42.54 -17.00 -29.80
N LEU A 135 43.38 -17.85 -30.41
CA LEU A 135 43.59 -17.89 -31.87
C LEU A 135 42.68 -18.91 -32.57
N PHE A 136 42.29 -19.97 -31.86
CA PHE A 136 41.49 -21.07 -32.42
C PHE A 136 40.41 -21.51 -31.42
N PRO A 137 39.26 -20.79 -31.32
CA PRO A 137 38.28 -20.96 -30.25
C PRO A 137 37.70 -22.39 -30.07
N TRP A 138 37.84 -23.25 -31.07
CA TRP A 138 37.47 -24.68 -31.04
C TRP A 138 38.55 -25.58 -30.41
N GLN A 139 39.66 -25.02 -29.94
CA GLN A 139 40.72 -25.71 -29.19
C GLN A 139 40.84 -25.12 -27.79
N THR A 140 41.43 -25.87 -26.87
CA THR A 140 41.79 -25.37 -25.54
C THR A 140 43.31 -25.23 -25.41
N ILE A 141 43.74 -24.28 -24.58
CA ILE A 141 45.11 -24.16 -24.11
C ILE A 141 45.12 -24.21 -22.59
N LYS A 142 46.25 -24.63 -22.02
CA LYS A 142 46.47 -24.62 -20.58
C LYS A 142 47.10 -23.31 -20.16
N ARG A 143 46.49 -22.64 -19.17
CA ARG A 143 46.98 -21.39 -18.62
C ARG A 143 47.00 -21.45 -17.09
N TRP A 144 48.04 -20.88 -16.50
CA TRP A 144 48.22 -20.85 -15.06
C TRP A 144 47.49 -19.65 -14.46
N TYR A 145 46.77 -19.90 -13.37
CA TYR A 145 46.05 -18.89 -12.60
C TYR A 145 46.38 -19.05 -11.12
N HIS A 146 46.46 -17.93 -10.41
CA HIS A 146 46.32 -17.93 -8.95
C HIS A 146 44.83 -18.03 -8.64
N VAL A 147 44.41 -19.19 -8.14
CA VAL A 147 43.02 -19.46 -7.78
C VAL A 147 42.82 -19.16 -6.30
N LYS A 148 41.94 -18.23 -5.96
CA LYS A 148 41.59 -17.91 -4.57
C LYS A 148 40.63 -18.96 -4.03
N ASP A 149 41.13 -19.77 -3.11
CA ASP A 149 40.46 -20.98 -2.59
C ASP A 149 40.59 -21.13 -1.06
N ARG A 150 41.16 -20.13 -0.37
CA ARG A 150 41.32 -20.12 1.09
C ARG A 150 40.55 -18.96 1.73
N ALA A 151 41.24 -18.08 2.47
CA ALA A 151 40.60 -17.10 3.35
C ALA A 151 39.77 -16.06 2.56
N GLY A 152 38.66 -15.61 3.13
CA GLY A 152 37.65 -14.77 2.49
C GLY A 152 36.76 -15.52 1.50
N GLU A 153 36.31 -14.83 0.45
CA GLU A 153 35.54 -15.43 -0.63
C GLU A 153 36.32 -16.55 -1.31
N ASN A 154 35.72 -17.72 -1.45
CA ASN A 154 36.33 -18.90 -2.06
C ASN A 154 35.36 -19.66 -2.97
N ALA A 155 34.29 -18.99 -3.43
CA ALA A 155 33.26 -19.54 -4.29
C ALA A 155 32.66 -20.85 -3.77
N ASN A 156 32.29 -20.86 -2.49
CA ASN A 156 31.78 -22.04 -1.77
C ASN A 156 32.73 -23.25 -1.82
N GLY A 157 34.04 -22.99 -1.68
CA GLY A 157 35.10 -23.99 -1.73
C GLY A 157 35.54 -24.42 -3.13
N ASN A 158 34.90 -23.94 -4.20
CA ASN A 158 35.34 -24.24 -5.58
C ASN A 158 36.59 -23.45 -5.98
N GLY A 159 36.78 -22.30 -5.35
CA GLY A 159 37.76 -21.29 -5.71
C GLY A 159 37.41 -20.55 -6.99
N TYR A 160 38.07 -19.42 -7.22
CA TYR A 160 37.92 -18.62 -8.44
C TYR A 160 39.25 -18.02 -8.89
N LYS A 161 39.36 -17.70 -10.18
CA LYS A 161 40.54 -17.12 -10.80
C LYS A 161 40.74 -15.70 -10.27
N LEU A 162 41.73 -15.51 -9.40
CA LEU A 162 42.05 -14.18 -8.85
C LEU A 162 42.89 -13.37 -9.84
N THR A 163 43.90 -13.99 -10.44
CA THR A 163 44.76 -13.39 -11.47
C THR A 163 45.38 -14.49 -12.31
N ALA A 164 45.61 -14.22 -13.60
CA ALA A 164 46.46 -15.08 -14.41
C ALA A 164 47.92 -14.99 -13.93
N ALA A 165 48.67 -16.07 -14.04
CA ALA A 165 50.11 -16.07 -13.86
C ALA A 165 50.78 -15.56 -15.15
N SER A 166 51.86 -14.79 -15.00
CA SER A 166 52.69 -14.39 -16.15
C SER A 166 53.26 -15.63 -16.85
N VAL A 167 53.31 -15.63 -18.18
CA VAL A 167 53.97 -16.70 -18.95
C VAL A 167 55.45 -16.83 -18.55
N LEU A 168 56.07 -15.73 -18.12
CA LEU A 168 57.44 -15.71 -17.62
C LEU A 168 57.57 -16.22 -16.18
N TYR A 169 56.48 -16.35 -15.42
CA TYR A 169 56.50 -16.75 -14.01
C TYR A 169 57.21 -18.11 -13.81
N ILE A 170 56.85 -19.09 -14.62
CA ILE A 170 57.44 -20.44 -14.58
C ILE A 170 58.89 -20.42 -15.05
N TYR A 171 59.18 -19.64 -16.10
CA TYR A 171 60.55 -19.49 -16.60
C TYR A 171 61.46 -18.87 -15.53
N TRP A 172 60.98 -17.84 -14.84
CA TRP A 172 61.72 -17.14 -13.79
C TRP A 172 61.98 -18.03 -12.57
N GLN A 173 60.97 -18.79 -12.13
CA GLN A 173 61.12 -19.78 -11.05
C GLN A 173 62.16 -20.86 -11.40
N ASN A 174 62.11 -21.38 -12.63
CA ASN A 174 63.02 -22.42 -13.09
C ASN A 174 64.47 -21.93 -13.25
N VAL A 175 64.69 -20.65 -13.55
CA VAL A 175 66.02 -20.07 -13.78
C VAL A 175 66.64 -19.53 -12.48
N HIS A 176 65.87 -18.93 -11.58
CA HIS A 176 66.40 -18.20 -10.42
C HIS A 176 66.20 -18.91 -9.08
N GLY A 177 65.45 -20.02 -9.02
CA GLY A 177 65.31 -20.86 -7.81
C GLY A 177 64.50 -20.23 -6.66
N THR A 178 64.30 -18.92 -6.68
CA THR A 178 63.37 -18.20 -5.80
C THR A 178 62.56 -17.20 -6.63
N LEU A 179 61.31 -16.99 -6.24
CA LEU A 179 60.49 -15.89 -6.72
C LEU A 179 60.63 -14.77 -5.69
N ASP A 180 60.76 -13.53 -6.15
CA ASP A 180 60.61 -12.34 -5.29
C ASP A 180 59.11 -12.13 -4.95
N GLY A 181 58.46 -13.19 -4.46
CA GLY A 181 57.21 -13.30 -3.71
C GLY A 181 55.91 -12.66 -4.24
N LYS A 182 55.93 -11.79 -5.24
CA LYS A 182 54.80 -10.94 -5.59
C LYS A 182 54.28 -11.29 -6.99
N PRO A 183 53.08 -11.90 -7.12
CA PRO A 183 52.50 -12.16 -8.42
C PRO A 183 52.23 -10.83 -9.12
N ILE A 184 52.61 -10.74 -10.39
CA ILE A 184 52.19 -9.63 -11.24
C ILE A 184 50.71 -9.88 -11.58
N PRO A 185 49.82 -8.96 -11.19
CA PRO A 185 48.39 -9.09 -11.42
C PRO A 185 48.09 -8.92 -12.92
N ILE A 186 47.44 -9.92 -13.49
CA ILE A 186 46.99 -9.98 -14.88
C ILE A 186 45.51 -10.37 -14.82
N LEU A 187 44.65 -9.37 -14.98
CA LEU A 187 43.20 -9.53 -14.99
C LEU A 187 42.74 -9.71 -16.44
N ASP A 188 42.59 -10.96 -16.87
CA ASP A 188 42.08 -11.29 -18.21
C ASP A 188 40.55 -11.51 -18.18
N GLU A 189 39.97 -11.74 -19.35
CA GLU A 189 38.52 -11.96 -19.49
C GLU A 189 37.98 -13.17 -18.71
N HIS A 190 38.83 -14.15 -18.37
CA HIS A 190 38.44 -15.32 -17.59
C HIS A 190 38.45 -15.02 -16.08
N VAL A 191 39.39 -14.17 -15.63
CA VAL A 191 39.36 -13.59 -14.28
C VAL A 191 38.09 -12.74 -14.11
N TYR A 192 37.81 -11.86 -15.07
CA TYR A 192 36.62 -11.01 -15.01
C TYR A 192 35.31 -11.79 -15.09
N ASP A 193 35.28 -12.93 -15.79
CA ASP A 193 34.10 -13.81 -15.79
C ASP A 193 33.78 -14.30 -14.37
N ASP A 194 34.79 -14.85 -13.68
CA ASP A 194 34.64 -15.33 -12.30
C ASP A 194 34.25 -14.18 -11.35
N TYR A 195 34.89 -13.02 -11.49
CA TYR A 195 34.57 -11.83 -10.69
C TYR A 195 33.11 -11.43 -10.87
N ALA A 196 32.65 -11.35 -12.12
CA ALA A 196 31.27 -10.98 -12.44
C ALA A 196 30.26 -11.96 -11.81
N THR A 197 30.56 -13.27 -11.77
CA THR A 197 29.66 -14.24 -11.13
C THR A 197 29.47 -14.04 -9.62
N LEU A 198 30.42 -13.39 -8.95
CA LEU A 198 30.41 -13.16 -7.50
C LEU A 198 29.95 -11.73 -7.15
N LEU A 199 30.36 -10.73 -7.95
CA LEU A 199 30.09 -9.32 -7.69
C LEU A 199 28.71 -8.88 -8.19
N LEU A 200 28.23 -9.36 -9.34
CA LEU A 200 26.91 -8.98 -9.87
C LEU A 200 25.74 -9.36 -8.94
N PRO A 201 25.67 -10.58 -8.36
CA PRO A 201 24.61 -10.92 -7.41
C PRO A 201 24.58 -9.99 -6.20
N ARG A 202 25.75 -9.57 -5.69
CA ARG A 202 25.86 -8.66 -4.55
C ARG A 202 25.53 -7.22 -4.92
N ALA A 203 25.99 -6.73 -6.06
CA ALA A 203 25.60 -5.43 -6.60
C ALA A 203 24.07 -5.32 -6.68
N ALA A 204 23.42 -6.32 -7.32
CA ALA A 204 21.97 -6.36 -7.45
C ALA A 204 21.25 -6.48 -6.09
N GLY A 205 21.72 -7.36 -5.20
CA GLY A 205 21.10 -7.57 -3.90
C GLY A 205 21.24 -6.38 -2.95
N TYR A 206 22.41 -5.74 -2.89
CA TYR A 206 22.64 -4.56 -2.03
C TYR A 206 21.91 -3.33 -2.56
N ALA A 207 21.88 -3.16 -3.88
CA ALA A 207 21.04 -2.17 -4.55
C ALA A 207 19.56 -2.36 -4.16
N ALA A 208 19.03 -3.58 -4.27
CA ALA A 208 17.67 -3.89 -3.84
C ALA A 208 17.47 -3.57 -2.35
N THR A 209 18.42 -3.95 -1.46
CA THR A 209 18.34 -3.61 -0.03
C THR A 209 18.27 -2.10 0.21
N ALA A 210 18.97 -1.28 -0.58
CA ALA A 210 18.85 0.19 -0.49
C ALA A 210 17.44 0.69 -0.86
N LEU A 211 16.78 0.10 -1.87
CA LEU A 211 15.38 0.40 -2.19
C LEU A 211 14.46 -0.02 -1.04
N HIS A 212 14.64 -1.24 -0.52
CA HIS A 212 13.88 -1.72 0.63
C HIS A 212 14.01 -0.77 1.82
N TYR A 213 15.20 -0.22 2.07
CA TYR A 213 15.42 0.75 3.14
C TYR A 213 14.54 1.99 2.98
N PHE A 214 14.58 2.67 1.83
CA PHE A 214 13.81 3.92 1.64
C PHE A 214 12.28 3.71 1.63
N PHE A 215 11.80 2.52 1.25
CA PHE A 215 10.36 2.22 1.14
C PHE A 215 9.82 1.29 2.23
N ARG A 216 10.57 1.07 3.32
CA ARG A 216 10.17 0.14 4.39
C ARG A 216 9.01 0.64 5.25
N GLY A 217 8.81 1.95 5.32
CA GLY A 217 7.77 2.54 6.17
C GLY A 217 6.38 2.18 5.65
N GLN A 218 5.65 1.38 6.41
CA GLN A 218 4.33 0.88 6.01
C GLN A 218 3.29 1.16 7.08
N LEU A 219 2.13 1.67 6.66
CA LEU A 219 0.97 1.85 7.52
C LEU A 219 -0.20 1.00 7.02
N GLU A 220 -0.88 0.33 7.94
CA GLU A 220 -2.18 -0.25 7.70
C GLU A 220 -3.28 0.79 7.95
N LEU A 221 -4.22 0.89 7.02
CA LEU A 221 -5.38 1.77 7.14
C LEU A 221 -6.68 0.96 7.26
N SER A 222 -7.53 1.34 8.21
CA SER A 222 -8.79 0.64 8.49
C SER A 222 -9.91 1.59 8.92
N LEU A 223 -11.15 1.09 8.91
CA LEU A 223 -12.32 1.84 9.33
C LEU A 223 -12.26 2.25 10.81
N PRO A 224 -12.73 3.46 11.15
CA PRO A 224 -13.08 3.84 12.52
C PRO A 224 -14.11 2.90 13.15
N ALA A 225 -14.22 2.92 14.49
CA ALA A 225 -15.24 2.16 15.22
C ALA A 225 -16.68 2.57 14.89
N ARG A 226 -16.86 3.71 14.21
CA ARG A 226 -18.14 4.24 13.70
C ARG A 226 -18.55 3.64 12.35
N GLY A 227 -17.73 2.77 11.74
CA GLY A 227 -18.08 2.05 10.50
C GLY A 227 -18.09 2.91 9.23
N ARG A 228 -17.52 4.12 9.28
CA ARG A 228 -17.39 5.04 8.14
C ARG A 228 -16.18 5.95 8.34
N TYR A 229 -15.60 6.41 7.24
CA TYR A 229 -14.54 7.42 7.22
C TYR A 229 -15.12 8.84 7.33
N ALA A 230 -16.26 9.09 6.71
CA ALA A 230 -16.90 10.41 6.67
C ALA A 230 -18.42 10.29 6.48
N ILE A 231 -19.15 11.37 6.80
CA ILE A 231 -20.58 11.54 6.57
C ILE A 231 -20.85 12.97 6.08
N ALA A 232 -21.79 13.16 5.16
CA ALA A 232 -22.14 14.47 4.60
C ALA A 232 -23.63 14.58 4.28
N ALA A 233 -24.18 15.79 4.41
CA ALA A 233 -25.53 16.10 3.96
C ALA A 233 -25.54 16.44 2.46
N PRO A 234 -26.66 16.27 1.74
CA PRO A 234 -26.72 16.57 0.31
C PRO A 234 -26.37 18.03 -0.05
N ASP A 235 -26.65 18.97 0.85
CA ASP A 235 -26.45 20.41 0.72
C ASP A 235 -25.13 20.91 1.34
N SER A 236 -24.30 20.04 1.91
CA SER A 236 -23.03 20.43 2.56
C SER A 236 -21.91 20.80 1.56
N GLY A 237 -22.11 20.53 0.27
CA GLY A 237 -21.10 20.67 -0.78
C GLY A 237 -20.02 19.58 -0.80
N GLY A 238 -20.06 18.61 0.13
CA GLY A 238 -19.08 17.53 0.22
C GLY A 238 -18.73 17.11 1.66
N PHE A 239 -17.74 16.24 1.78
CA PHE A 239 -17.18 15.80 3.05
C PHE A 239 -16.05 16.74 3.49
N ASP A 240 -16.20 17.35 4.65
CA ASP A 240 -15.22 18.29 5.24
C ASP A 240 -14.38 17.66 6.36
N ASN A 241 -14.68 16.42 6.74
CA ASN A 241 -13.96 15.70 7.79
C ASN A 241 -13.74 14.24 7.37
N ILE A 242 -12.56 13.71 7.69
CA ILE A 242 -12.24 12.29 7.58
C ILE A 242 -11.68 11.80 8.91
N ARG A 243 -12.15 10.61 9.33
CA ARG A 243 -11.55 9.82 10.40
C ARG A 243 -11.08 8.49 9.84
N ILE A 244 -9.88 8.05 10.20
CA ILE A 244 -9.31 6.80 9.71
C ILE A 244 -8.44 6.18 10.79
N LYS A 245 -8.44 4.84 10.89
CA LYS A 245 -7.52 4.16 11.78
C LYS A 245 -6.22 3.85 11.07
N ALA A 246 -5.09 4.13 11.71
CA ALA A 246 -3.76 3.80 11.24
C ALA A 246 -3.02 2.92 12.24
N ARG A 247 -2.28 1.93 11.75
CA ARG A 247 -1.36 1.09 12.53
C ARG A 247 -0.02 0.98 11.81
N ASN A 248 1.07 1.08 12.57
CA ASN A 248 2.41 0.93 12.04
C ASN A 248 2.72 -0.55 11.73
N LEU A 249 3.07 -0.83 10.48
CA LEU A 249 3.52 -2.14 9.99
C LEU A 249 4.98 -2.12 9.52
N THR A 250 5.73 -1.05 9.85
CA THR A 250 7.15 -0.94 9.48
C THR A 250 7.90 -2.18 9.99
N PRO A 251 8.68 -2.87 9.11
CA PRO A 251 9.34 -4.12 9.45
C PRO A 251 10.21 -4.04 10.72
N ASN A 252 10.34 -5.16 11.41
CA ASN A 252 11.17 -5.30 12.61
C ASN A 252 10.76 -4.41 13.80
N ASN A 253 9.51 -3.92 13.82
CA ASN A 253 8.95 -3.10 14.89
C ASN A 253 9.66 -1.75 15.09
N GLU A 254 10.20 -1.15 14.02
CA GLU A 254 10.66 0.24 14.07
C GLU A 254 9.51 1.15 14.51
N ALA A 255 9.77 1.99 15.50
CA ALA A 255 8.81 2.97 16.01
C ALA A 255 8.67 4.14 15.03
N LEU A 256 7.45 4.64 14.88
CA LEU A 256 7.15 5.91 14.22
C LEU A 256 6.80 6.93 15.30
N SER A 257 7.77 7.74 15.69
CA SER A 257 7.64 8.71 16.80
C SER A 257 8.15 10.10 16.43
N LEU A 258 7.56 11.15 17.03
CA LEU A 258 8.02 12.53 16.85
C LEU A 258 8.03 12.95 15.37
N GLY A 259 6.95 12.67 14.66
CA GLY A 259 6.75 13.07 13.27
C GLY A 259 5.50 13.92 13.04
N THR A 260 5.25 14.20 11.77
CA THR A 260 4.02 14.78 11.25
C THR A 260 3.21 13.71 10.54
N VAL A 261 1.88 13.82 10.61
CA VAL A 261 0.95 12.93 9.93
C VAL A 261 0.06 13.76 9.03
N GLU A 262 -0.04 13.36 7.77
CA GLU A 262 -0.84 14.04 6.75
C GLU A 262 -1.75 13.04 6.04
N LEU A 263 -2.94 13.51 5.65
CA LEU A 263 -3.84 12.83 4.74
C LEU A 263 -3.65 13.38 3.34
N VAL A 264 -3.49 12.50 2.36
CA VAL A 264 -3.56 12.81 0.93
C VAL A 264 -4.79 12.13 0.36
N VAL A 265 -5.78 12.91 -0.06
CA VAL A 265 -6.94 12.42 -0.81
C VAL A 265 -6.68 12.61 -2.29
N LYS A 266 -6.90 11.58 -3.10
CA LYS A 266 -6.78 11.61 -4.56
C LYS A 266 -8.09 11.12 -5.18
N TYR A 267 -8.68 11.92 -6.06
CA TYR A 267 -9.97 11.59 -6.68
C TYR A 267 -10.13 12.22 -8.08
N LYS A 268 -11.09 11.72 -8.85
CA LYS A 268 -11.63 12.34 -10.05
C LYS A 268 -13.04 12.85 -9.79
N THR A 269 -13.56 13.70 -10.68
CA THR A 269 -14.90 14.26 -10.54
C THR A 269 -15.79 13.77 -11.68
N ALA A 270 -16.97 13.25 -11.36
CA ALA A 270 -17.99 12.96 -12.35
C ALA A 270 -18.57 14.25 -12.96
N LEU A 271 -18.67 14.29 -14.28
CA LEU A 271 -19.15 15.45 -15.05
C LEU A 271 -20.68 15.41 -15.29
N ALA A 272 -21.32 14.32 -14.86
CA ALA A 272 -22.77 14.14 -14.81
C ALA A 272 -23.11 13.47 -13.47
N ASP A 273 -24.41 13.35 -13.16
CA ASP A 273 -24.87 12.70 -11.94
C ASP A 273 -24.33 11.24 -11.85
N PRO A 274 -23.45 10.92 -10.89
CA PRO A 274 -22.86 9.59 -10.76
C PRO A 274 -23.85 8.55 -10.21
N PHE A 275 -25.02 8.98 -9.71
CA PHE A 275 -25.99 8.12 -9.04
C PHE A 275 -27.02 7.51 -10.01
N GLN A 276 -26.64 7.24 -11.25
CA GLN A 276 -27.53 6.78 -12.32
C GLN A 276 -27.44 5.28 -12.61
N GLY A 277 -26.44 4.58 -12.05
CA GLY A 277 -26.22 3.14 -12.29
C GLY A 277 -25.65 2.81 -13.67
N VAL A 278 -25.12 3.82 -14.37
CA VAL A 278 -24.50 3.72 -15.69
C VAL A 278 -23.17 4.46 -15.70
N PRO A 279 -22.24 4.15 -16.62
CA PRO A 279 -20.99 4.90 -16.73
C PRO A 279 -21.26 6.37 -17.04
N VAL A 280 -20.57 7.27 -16.33
CA VAL A 280 -20.61 8.70 -16.58
C VAL A 280 -19.22 9.24 -16.94
N PRO A 281 -19.13 10.30 -17.77
CA PRO A 281 -17.85 10.97 -18.02
C PRO A 281 -17.26 11.51 -16.72
N VAL A 282 -15.93 11.46 -16.60
CA VAL A 282 -15.17 11.95 -15.45
C VAL A 282 -14.06 12.89 -15.90
N SER A 283 -13.52 13.68 -14.97
CA SER A 283 -12.35 14.52 -15.21
C SER A 283 -11.17 13.73 -15.78
N ALA A 284 -10.39 14.39 -16.66
CA ALA A 284 -9.19 13.81 -17.23
C ALA A 284 -8.13 13.57 -16.14
N ASP A 285 -7.89 14.61 -15.34
CA ASP A 285 -6.88 14.61 -14.28
C ASP A 285 -7.48 14.31 -12.90
N PHE A 286 -6.58 13.89 -11.99
CA PHE A 286 -6.88 13.72 -10.58
C PHE A 286 -6.76 15.05 -9.85
N SER A 287 -7.67 15.27 -8.90
CA SER A 287 -7.61 16.31 -7.87
C SER A 287 -7.00 15.74 -6.60
N TYR A 288 -6.35 16.61 -5.82
CA TYR A 288 -5.67 16.26 -4.59
C TYR A 288 -6.05 17.19 -3.45
N ILE A 289 -6.23 16.63 -2.25
CA ILE A 289 -6.38 17.37 -0.99
C ILE A 289 -5.28 16.87 -0.06
N VAL A 290 -4.51 17.78 0.54
CA VAL A 290 -3.45 17.44 1.49
C VAL A 290 -3.68 18.23 2.76
N VAL A 291 -3.91 17.55 3.88
CA VAL A 291 -4.20 18.18 5.17
C VAL A 291 -3.49 17.48 6.32
N PRO A 292 -3.03 18.21 7.33
CA PRO A 292 -2.40 17.63 8.51
C PRO A 292 -3.43 16.97 9.43
N GLU A 293 -2.96 16.06 10.29
CA GLU A 293 -3.77 15.51 11.37
C GLU A 293 -4.20 16.62 12.36
N ALA A 294 -5.49 16.64 12.71
CA ALA A 294 -6.14 17.77 13.36
C ALA A 294 -5.87 17.88 14.87
N ASN A 295 -5.42 16.81 15.52
CA ASN A 295 -5.20 16.74 16.97
C ASN A 295 -3.72 16.74 17.36
N GLY A 296 -2.80 16.91 16.40
CA GLY A 296 -1.36 16.92 16.65
C GLY A 296 -0.79 15.53 16.98
N ILE A 297 -1.41 14.45 16.50
CA ILE A 297 -0.88 13.10 16.62
C ILE A 297 0.43 13.02 15.85
N SER A 298 1.52 12.72 16.58
CA SER A 298 2.90 12.70 16.07
C SER A 298 3.55 11.31 16.13
N SER A 299 2.79 10.28 16.47
CA SER A 299 3.25 8.89 16.50
C SER A 299 2.16 7.95 16.05
N ILE A 300 2.56 6.85 15.40
CA ILE A 300 1.64 5.77 14.99
C ILE A 300 2.17 4.46 15.58
N PRO A 301 1.46 3.85 16.55
CA PRO A 301 1.93 2.65 17.22
C PRO A 301 1.68 1.38 16.39
N SER A 302 2.41 0.32 16.70
CA SER A 302 2.31 -0.98 16.03
C SER A 302 1.42 -1.99 16.75
N ASP A 303 1.17 -1.80 18.05
CA ASP A 303 0.42 -2.73 18.90
C ASP A 303 -1.10 -2.64 18.69
N SER A 304 -1.62 -1.44 18.42
CA SER A 304 -3.03 -1.18 18.21
C SER A 304 -3.27 -0.03 17.23
N PRO A 305 -4.29 -0.10 16.35
CA PRO A 305 -4.61 1.02 15.47
C PRO A 305 -5.17 2.21 16.25
N ILE A 306 -4.67 3.41 15.93
CA ILE A 306 -5.17 4.68 16.47
C ILE A 306 -6.09 5.39 15.47
N GLU A 307 -7.10 6.11 15.95
CA GLU A 307 -7.95 6.94 15.09
C GLU A 307 -7.29 8.30 14.87
N LEU A 308 -7.03 8.63 13.60
CA LEU A 308 -6.56 9.92 13.13
C LEU A 308 -7.76 10.74 12.64
N ALA A 309 -7.76 12.04 12.88
CA ALA A 309 -8.81 12.94 12.37
C ALA A 309 -8.20 14.01 11.46
N PHE A 310 -8.90 14.33 10.39
CA PHE A 310 -8.47 15.30 9.38
C PHE A 310 -9.62 16.25 9.09
N ASN A 311 -9.35 17.56 9.21
CA ASN A 311 -10.27 18.63 8.84
C ASN A 311 -9.87 19.17 7.47
N LEU A 312 -10.76 19.01 6.49
CA LEU A 312 -10.55 19.41 5.11
C LEU A 312 -10.97 20.86 4.85
N GLY A 313 -11.70 21.49 5.78
CA GLY A 313 -12.16 22.86 5.68
C GLY A 313 -12.97 23.12 4.41
N GLU A 314 -12.54 24.09 3.62
CA GLU A 314 -13.16 24.43 2.33
C GLU A 314 -12.78 23.45 1.20
N GLN A 315 -11.72 22.66 1.36
CA GLN A 315 -11.24 21.67 0.38
C GLN A 315 -12.00 20.35 0.53
N LYS A 316 -13.34 20.40 0.47
CA LYS A 316 -14.20 19.23 0.68
C LYS A 316 -13.99 18.18 -0.40
N ILE A 317 -14.13 16.90 -0.03
CA ILE A 317 -14.31 15.84 -1.03
C ILE A 317 -15.71 16.00 -1.61
N PRO A 318 -15.87 16.24 -2.91
CA PRO A 318 -17.17 16.53 -3.47
C PRO A 318 -18.04 15.25 -3.53
N LEU A 319 -19.36 15.42 -3.45
CA LEU A 319 -20.31 14.30 -3.49
C LEU A 319 -20.32 13.54 -4.82
N ASN A 320 -19.72 14.10 -5.87
CA ASN A 320 -19.54 13.46 -7.18
C ASN A 320 -18.10 12.98 -7.41
N ALA A 321 -17.31 12.78 -6.36
CA ALA A 321 -15.98 12.17 -6.44
C ALA A 321 -16.06 10.72 -6.94
N THR A 322 -15.11 10.34 -7.79
CA THR A 322 -14.92 9.01 -8.36
C THR A 322 -13.45 8.62 -8.27
N ASP A 323 -13.11 7.34 -8.37
CA ASP A 323 -11.70 6.90 -8.34
C ASP A 323 -11.00 7.40 -7.05
N LEU A 324 -11.72 7.34 -5.92
CA LEU A 324 -11.37 7.98 -4.66
C LEU A 324 -10.44 7.09 -3.82
N THR A 325 -9.23 7.58 -3.60
CA THR A 325 -8.23 6.92 -2.76
C THR A 325 -7.75 7.87 -1.67
N VAL A 326 -7.38 7.32 -0.53
CA VAL A 326 -6.75 8.06 0.57
C VAL A 326 -5.40 7.46 0.90
N GLN A 327 -4.46 8.32 1.26
CA GLN A 327 -3.16 7.93 1.77
C GLN A 327 -2.91 8.65 3.09
N VAL A 328 -2.35 7.95 4.07
CA VAL A 328 -1.80 8.58 5.27
C VAL A 328 -0.29 8.52 5.15
N VAL A 329 0.34 9.68 5.28
CA VAL A 329 1.80 9.83 5.22
C VAL A 329 2.29 10.26 6.59
N TYR A 330 3.17 9.45 7.16
CA TYR A 330 3.97 9.81 8.32
C TYR A 330 5.35 10.26 7.86
N HIS A 331 5.84 11.38 8.39
CA HIS A 331 7.20 11.88 8.16
C HIS A 331 7.82 12.29 9.50
N GLY A 332 8.90 11.64 9.92
CA GLY A 332 9.54 11.93 11.20
C GLY A 332 10.52 10.85 11.65
N GLN A 333 10.70 10.67 12.96
CA GLN A 333 11.64 9.66 13.42
C GLN A 333 11.10 8.25 13.16
N MET A 334 11.92 7.42 12.52
CA MET A 334 11.66 6.02 12.22
C MET A 334 12.87 5.19 12.63
N GLY A 335 12.70 4.30 13.61
CA GLY A 335 13.79 3.48 14.12
C GLY A 335 13.55 2.96 15.53
N PHE A 336 14.63 2.80 16.30
CA PHE A 336 14.59 2.25 17.65
C PHE A 336 15.17 3.23 18.67
N GLN A 337 14.57 3.24 19.85
CA GLN A 337 15.24 3.76 21.03
C GLN A 337 16.21 2.69 21.57
N THR A 338 17.50 3.02 21.62
CA THR A 338 18.55 2.15 22.17
C THR A 338 19.06 2.71 23.50
N ALA A 339 19.87 1.93 24.21
CA ALA A 339 20.52 2.36 25.45
C ALA A 339 21.46 3.56 25.26
N THR A 340 22.00 3.75 24.05
CA THR A 340 22.95 4.81 23.70
C THR A 340 22.31 5.98 22.94
N GLY A 341 20.99 5.95 22.71
CA GLY A 341 20.26 6.99 21.98
C GLY A 341 19.31 6.43 20.92
N PHE A 342 18.76 7.31 20.09
CA PHE A 342 17.93 6.89 18.95
C PHE A 342 18.81 6.37 17.82
N ALA A 343 18.47 5.19 17.29
CA ALA A 343 19.08 4.59 16.11
C ALA A 343 18.03 4.49 15.00
N GLY A 344 18.21 5.23 13.92
CA GLY A 344 17.24 5.28 12.82
C GLY A 344 17.34 6.58 12.04
N GLU A 345 16.30 6.90 11.29
CA GLU A 345 16.17 8.13 10.52
C GLU A 345 15.35 9.16 11.26
N THR A 346 15.74 10.43 11.18
CA THR A 346 14.97 11.56 11.73
C THR A 346 13.90 12.08 10.77
N ASN A 347 14.02 11.75 9.48
CA ASN A 347 13.12 12.15 8.40
C ASN A 347 12.63 10.92 7.61
N GLY A 348 12.36 9.82 8.32
CA GLY A 348 11.82 8.59 7.72
C GLY A 348 10.37 8.79 7.29
N VAL A 349 9.97 8.10 6.22
CA VAL A 349 8.62 8.19 5.63
C VAL A 349 7.92 6.85 5.69
N ALA A 350 6.73 6.81 6.28
CA ALA A 350 5.83 5.66 6.21
C ALA A 350 4.52 6.03 5.54
N VAL A 351 4.03 5.16 4.67
CA VAL A 351 2.81 5.42 3.90
C VAL A 351 1.84 4.27 4.05
N GLY A 352 0.57 4.61 4.23
CA GLY A 352 -0.56 3.69 4.05
C GLY A 352 -1.42 4.20 2.91
N LEU A 353 -1.88 3.31 2.03
CA LEU A 353 -2.79 3.63 0.94
C LEU A 353 -4.05 2.79 1.08
N LYS A 354 -5.20 3.42 0.88
CA LYS A 354 -6.50 2.76 0.91
C LYS A 354 -7.38 3.26 -0.23
N ASP A 355 -7.89 2.33 -1.00
CA ASP A 355 -9.03 2.55 -1.89
C ASP A 355 -10.31 2.46 -1.05
N ILE A 356 -11.09 3.54 -1.03
CA ILE A 356 -12.30 3.65 -0.21
C ILE A 356 -13.51 3.85 -1.12
N SER A 357 -14.71 3.70 -0.58
CA SER A 357 -15.91 3.86 -1.39
C SER A 357 -16.01 5.27 -1.94
N GLU A 358 -16.59 5.41 -3.12
CA GLU A 358 -17.14 6.68 -3.57
C GLU A 358 -18.24 7.17 -2.62
N PRO A 359 -18.62 8.47 -2.71
CA PRO A 359 -19.75 9.02 -1.98
C PRO A 359 -20.98 8.11 -2.12
N THR A 360 -21.39 7.49 -1.02
CA THR A 360 -22.42 6.45 -1.03
C THR A 360 -23.72 7.04 -0.47
N PRO A 361 -24.78 7.21 -1.28
CA PRO A 361 -26.07 7.70 -0.82
C PRO A 361 -26.76 6.64 0.04
N ILE A 362 -27.23 7.08 1.19
CA ILE A 362 -28.07 6.32 2.11
C ILE A 362 -29.42 7.01 2.17
N ASP A 363 -30.45 6.31 1.72
CA ASP A 363 -31.82 6.85 1.66
C ASP A 363 -32.68 6.35 2.81
N PHE A 364 -33.43 7.24 3.44
CA PHE A 364 -34.44 6.92 4.44
C PHE A 364 -35.80 7.37 3.95
N MET A 365 -36.68 6.43 3.66
CA MET A 365 -37.88 6.67 2.85
C MET A 365 -39.13 6.30 3.64
N ASN A 366 -40.17 7.11 3.49
CA ASN A 366 -41.50 6.84 4.03
C ASN A 366 -42.49 6.65 2.88
N SER A 367 -42.72 5.39 2.47
CA SER A 367 -43.69 5.03 1.43
C SER A 367 -45.10 4.73 1.98
N MET A 368 -45.41 5.17 3.20
CA MET A 368 -46.72 4.93 3.81
C MET A 368 -47.82 5.87 3.28
N ASP A 369 -47.56 6.67 2.25
CA ASP A 369 -48.58 7.42 1.51
C ASP A 369 -49.37 6.54 0.53
N VAL A 370 -48.91 5.31 0.32
CA VAL A 370 -49.60 4.28 -0.44
C VAL A 370 -49.79 3.02 0.39
N VAL A 371 -50.75 2.18 0.00
CA VAL A 371 -51.02 0.89 0.62
C VAL A 371 -51.32 -0.16 -0.46
N CYS A 372 -50.85 -1.38 -0.25
CA CYS A 372 -51.16 -2.53 -1.10
C CYS A 372 -52.42 -3.23 -0.58
N VAL A 373 -53.50 -3.15 -1.36
CA VAL A 373 -54.79 -3.76 -1.05
C VAL A 373 -55.23 -4.59 -2.25
N ASN A 374 -55.48 -5.90 -2.07
CA ASN A 374 -55.91 -6.84 -3.10
C ASN A 374 -55.08 -6.76 -4.40
N ASP A 375 -53.75 -6.81 -4.27
CA ASP A 375 -52.79 -6.66 -5.38
C ASP A 375 -52.83 -5.30 -6.12
N GLN A 376 -53.48 -4.28 -5.55
CA GLN A 376 -53.52 -2.91 -6.07
C GLN A 376 -52.79 -1.94 -5.13
N ILE A 377 -52.01 -1.02 -5.70
CA ILE A 377 -51.38 0.07 -4.95
C ILE A 377 -52.32 1.27 -5.00
N LEU A 378 -52.85 1.67 -3.85
CA LEU A 378 -53.80 2.76 -3.71
C LEU A 378 -53.26 3.84 -2.77
N PRO A 379 -53.68 5.11 -2.92
CA PRO A 379 -53.35 6.14 -1.94
C PRO A 379 -53.88 5.76 -0.55
N ALA A 380 -53.01 5.79 0.46
CA ALA A 380 -53.36 5.41 1.81
C ALA A 380 -54.43 6.36 2.39
N GLY A 381 -55.43 5.80 3.09
CA GLY A 381 -56.56 6.54 3.66
C GLY A 381 -57.58 7.09 2.67
N SER A 382 -57.44 6.77 1.37
CA SER A 382 -58.42 7.13 0.33
C SER A 382 -59.72 6.33 0.47
N ALA A 383 -60.83 6.89 -0.03
CA ALA A 383 -62.10 6.16 -0.11
C ALA A 383 -61.95 4.86 -0.91
N GLU A 384 -61.20 4.89 -2.02
CA GLU A 384 -60.94 3.71 -2.84
C GLU A 384 -60.23 2.58 -2.08
N ALA A 385 -59.21 2.92 -1.27
CA ALA A 385 -58.51 1.94 -0.44
C ALA A 385 -59.40 1.31 0.64
N ILE A 386 -60.29 2.10 1.23
CA ILE A 386 -61.24 1.67 2.26
C ILE A 386 -62.36 0.81 1.64
N ASP A 387 -63.01 1.32 0.60
CA ASP A 387 -64.14 0.69 -0.08
C ASP A 387 -63.75 -0.67 -0.69
N THR A 388 -62.49 -0.84 -1.09
CA THR A 388 -61.95 -2.11 -1.59
C THR A 388 -61.93 -3.21 -0.53
N LEU A 389 -61.83 -2.84 0.75
CA LEU A 389 -61.86 -3.76 1.88
C LEU A 389 -63.27 -3.94 2.45
N ASP A 390 -64.07 -2.88 2.43
CA ASP A 390 -65.38 -2.84 3.07
C ASP A 390 -66.52 -3.27 2.14
N VAL A 391 -66.36 -4.44 1.52
CA VAL A 391 -67.32 -5.01 0.56
C VAL A 391 -68.32 -5.93 1.25
N ASN A 392 -69.61 -5.87 0.86
CA ASN A 392 -70.71 -6.72 1.35
C ASN A 392 -70.93 -6.64 2.86
N ASP A 393 -71.10 -5.42 3.41
CA ASP A 393 -71.34 -5.16 4.84
C ASP A 393 -70.22 -5.65 5.79
N ARG A 394 -69.01 -5.83 5.27
CA ARG A 394 -67.82 -6.11 6.09
C ARG A 394 -67.10 -4.79 6.37
N SER A 395 -66.62 -4.60 7.59
CA SER A 395 -65.76 -3.47 7.97
C SER A 395 -64.31 -3.94 8.16
N ILE A 396 -63.69 -4.46 7.10
CA ILE A 396 -62.31 -4.99 7.16
C ILE A 396 -61.31 -3.85 7.38
N ALA A 397 -61.56 -2.66 6.84
CA ALA A 397 -60.70 -1.49 7.04
C ALA A 397 -60.63 -1.02 8.51
N GLU A 398 -61.55 -1.44 9.38
CA GLU A 398 -61.44 -1.23 10.84
C GLU A 398 -60.37 -2.12 11.50
N TYR A 399 -60.02 -3.24 10.83
CA TYR A 399 -59.08 -4.26 11.32
C TYR A 399 -57.83 -4.40 10.44
N VAL A 400 -57.65 -3.52 9.46
CA VAL A 400 -56.45 -3.42 8.63
C VAL A 400 -55.96 -1.99 8.61
N ASP A 401 -54.65 -1.82 8.83
CA ASP A 401 -54.01 -0.52 8.78
C ASP A 401 -53.82 -0.05 7.32
N VAL A 402 -54.72 0.82 6.85
CA VAL A 402 -54.76 1.37 5.49
C VAL A 402 -54.44 2.87 5.41
N TYR A 403 -54.08 3.49 6.53
CA TYR A 403 -53.90 4.94 6.63
C TYR A 403 -52.43 5.35 6.45
N PRO A 404 -52.17 6.63 6.12
CA PRO A 404 -50.80 7.13 6.05
C PRO A 404 -50.24 7.45 7.42
N HIS A 405 -48.92 7.28 7.57
CA HIS A 405 -48.21 7.54 8.81
C HIS A 405 -47.01 8.47 8.62
N VAL A 406 -46.73 9.23 9.66
CA VAL A 406 -45.51 10.04 9.76
C VAL A 406 -44.47 9.30 10.59
N LEU A 407 -43.20 9.42 10.19
CA LEU A 407 -42.07 8.95 10.98
C LEU A 407 -41.55 10.11 11.83
N GLU A 408 -41.62 9.98 13.14
CA GLU A 408 -41.08 10.93 14.10
C GLU A 408 -39.83 10.39 14.76
N ASN A 409 -38.91 11.29 15.12
CA ASN A 409 -37.72 10.98 15.93
C ASN A 409 -36.97 9.76 15.38
N SER A 410 -36.66 9.79 14.09
CA SER A 410 -35.89 8.73 13.45
C SER A 410 -34.41 8.94 13.74
N TYR A 411 -33.74 7.91 14.25
CA TYR A 411 -32.31 7.90 14.56
C TYR A 411 -31.62 6.82 13.75
N LEU A 412 -30.48 7.13 13.16
CA LEU A 412 -29.70 6.23 12.31
C LEU A 412 -28.29 6.09 12.88
N LYS A 413 -27.78 4.87 12.94
CA LYS A 413 -26.45 4.55 13.46
C LYS A 413 -25.72 3.59 12.53
N HIS A 414 -24.51 3.97 12.12
CA HIS A 414 -23.58 3.13 11.39
C HIS A 414 -22.62 2.48 12.36
N ALA A 415 -22.27 1.22 12.10
CA ALA A 415 -21.25 0.53 12.85
C ALA A 415 -20.62 -0.61 12.03
N PRO A 416 -19.37 -0.99 12.30
CA PRO A 416 -18.80 -2.21 11.75
C PRO A 416 -19.63 -3.44 12.15
N GLN A 417 -19.75 -4.44 11.29
CA GLN A 417 -20.55 -5.64 11.58
C GLN A 417 -20.10 -6.41 12.84
N ASN A 418 -18.81 -6.37 13.17
CA ASN A 418 -18.25 -7.00 14.37
C ASN A 418 -18.41 -6.15 15.65
N LEU A 419 -18.92 -4.93 15.56
CA LEU A 419 -19.15 -4.03 16.68
C LEU A 419 -20.52 -3.35 16.55
N ILE A 420 -21.59 -4.10 16.78
CA ILE A 420 -22.97 -3.61 16.62
C ILE A 420 -23.23 -2.43 17.57
N SER A 421 -23.77 -1.34 17.04
CA SER A 421 -24.23 -0.17 17.80
C SER A 421 -25.68 0.14 17.43
N TYR A 422 -26.57 0.13 18.42
CA TYR A 422 -28.00 0.38 18.23
C TYR A 422 -28.31 1.88 18.27
N ALA A 423 -29.10 2.34 17.31
CA ALA A 423 -29.59 3.70 17.22
C ALA A 423 -30.56 4.02 18.35
N SER A 424 -30.43 5.20 18.92
CA SER A 424 -31.35 5.74 19.92
C SER A 424 -31.29 7.27 19.92
N ALA A 425 -32.17 7.90 20.69
CA ALA A 425 -32.14 9.35 20.91
C ALA A 425 -30.82 9.88 21.50
N THR A 426 -29.98 9.03 22.09
CA THR A 426 -28.68 9.39 22.67
C THR A 426 -27.50 8.76 21.94
N ASN A 427 -27.74 7.93 20.92
CA ASN A 427 -26.70 7.28 20.13
C ASN A 427 -27.12 7.21 18.66
N TYR A 428 -26.71 8.20 17.88
CA TYR A 428 -27.02 8.30 16.46
C TYR A 428 -25.90 9.02 15.71
N ASP A 429 -25.86 8.82 14.41
CA ASP A 429 -25.01 9.54 13.47
C ASP A 429 -25.83 10.50 12.61
N ALA A 430 -27.10 10.17 12.37
CA ALA A 430 -28.04 11.04 11.72
C ALA A 430 -29.42 10.94 12.39
N SER A 431 -30.16 12.03 12.38
CA SER A 431 -31.53 12.07 12.88
C SER A 431 -32.47 12.86 11.99
N ILE A 432 -33.73 12.43 11.98
CA ILE A 432 -34.83 13.08 11.26
C ILE A 432 -35.95 13.30 12.28
N ALA A 433 -36.27 14.57 12.55
CA ALA A 433 -37.30 14.91 13.51
C ALA A 433 -38.69 14.44 13.04
N VAL A 434 -39.02 14.71 11.79
CA VAL A 434 -40.28 14.35 11.15
C VAL A 434 -40.02 14.00 9.68
N LEU A 435 -40.54 12.88 9.20
CA LEU A 435 -40.56 12.51 7.79
C LEU A 435 -41.99 12.12 7.39
N ALA A 436 -42.64 13.00 6.63
CA ALA A 436 -44.01 12.81 6.18
C ALA A 436 -44.16 11.61 5.24
N ALA A 437 -45.37 11.06 5.15
CA ALA A 437 -45.70 10.04 4.17
C ALA A 437 -45.42 10.59 2.75
N GLY A 438 -44.84 9.76 1.87
CA GLY A 438 -44.49 10.18 0.51
C GLY A 438 -43.25 11.08 0.42
N HIS A 439 -42.44 11.15 1.47
CA HIS A 439 -41.15 11.87 1.48
C HIS A 439 -39.98 10.93 1.76
N TYR A 440 -38.78 11.39 1.45
CA TYR A 440 -37.53 10.70 1.78
C TYR A 440 -36.52 11.66 2.37
N ALA A 441 -35.44 11.14 2.94
CA ALA A 441 -34.30 11.92 3.40
C ALA A 441 -33.02 11.18 2.98
N ARG A 442 -31.94 11.91 2.69
CA ARG A 442 -30.68 11.34 2.19
C ARG A 442 -29.49 11.92 2.94
N HIS A 443 -28.51 11.06 3.22
CA HIS A 443 -27.15 11.47 3.57
C HIS A 443 -26.14 10.63 2.78
N PHE A 444 -24.88 11.07 2.75
CA PHE A 444 -23.80 10.36 2.09
C PHE A 444 -22.78 9.88 3.12
N ILE A 445 -22.16 8.73 2.86
CA ILE A 445 -21.03 8.23 3.65
C ILE A 445 -19.84 7.88 2.75
N LEU A 446 -18.65 7.92 3.32
CA LEU A 446 -17.46 7.23 2.81
C LEU A 446 -17.17 6.04 3.71
N THR A 447 -17.01 4.85 3.16
CA THR A 447 -16.75 3.63 3.92
C THR A 447 -15.97 2.60 3.08
N GLU A 448 -15.93 1.34 3.50
CA GLU A 448 -15.30 0.25 2.74
C GLU A 448 -16.21 -0.17 1.57
N PRO A 449 -15.69 -0.20 0.32
CA PRO A 449 -16.45 -0.69 -0.82
C PRO A 449 -16.51 -2.22 -0.85
N PHE A 450 -15.57 -2.90 -0.19
CA PHE A 450 -15.43 -4.35 -0.16
C PHE A 450 -15.07 -4.86 1.23
N GLY A 451 -15.16 -6.18 1.44
CA GLY A 451 -14.76 -6.80 2.70
C GLY A 451 -15.84 -6.70 3.77
N THR A 452 -15.48 -6.22 4.97
CA THR A 452 -16.38 -6.21 6.14
C THR A 452 -17.54 -5.24 5.93
N PRO A 453 -18.78 -5.73 5.87
CA PRO A 453 -19.94 -4.87 5.72
C PRO A 453 -20.13 -3.91 6.89
N VAL A 454 -20.78 -2.78 6.61
CA VAL A 454 -21.23 -1.82 7.61
C VAL A 454 -22.69 -2.11 7.92
N LEU A 455 -23.06 -2.04 9.20
CA LEU A 455 -24.45 -2.11 9.61
C LEU A 455 -25.01 -0.70 9.71
N LEU A 456 -26.22 -0.52 9.15
CA LEU A 456 -27.09 0.62 9.43
C LEU A 456 -28.21 0.15 10.34
N ASN A 457 -28.21 0.64 11.57
CA ASN A 457 -29.29 0.46 12.52
C ASN A 457 -30.18 1.72 12.56
N ASN A 458 -31.48 1.53 12.72
CA ASN A 458 -32.45 2.59 12.88
C ASN A 458 -33.37 2.33 14.07
N GLN A 459 -33.75 3.42 14.75
CA GLN A 459 -34.87 3.50 15.66
C GLN A 459 -35.81 4.59 15.17
N VAL A 460 -37.11 4.33 15.13
CA VAL A 460 -38.11 5.28 14.65
C VAL A 460 -39.39 5.18 15.45
N ARG A 461 -40.09 6.30 15.65
CA ARG A 461 -41.47 6.32 16.12
C ARG A 461 -42.39 6.53 14.92
N ILE A 462 -43.38 5.66 14.76
CA ILE A 462 -44.45 5.87 13.78
C ILE A 462 -45.61 6.56 14.51
N ALA A 463 -46.21 7.56 13.89
CA ALA A 463 -47.39 8.25 14.41
C ALA A 463 -48.47 8.37 13.34
N ARG A 464 -49.73 8.30 13.79
CA ARG A 464 -50.91 8.46 12.94
C ARG A 464 -51.05 9.89 12.44
N LEU A 465 -51.44 10.03 11.18
CA LEU A 465 -51.79 11.33 10.57
C LEU A 465 -53.30 11.54 10.48
N ASP A 466 -54.07 10.46 10.42
CA ASP A 466 -55.52 10.49 10.26
C ASP A 466 -56.22 10.20 11.60
N SER A 467 -57.27 10.95 11.93
CA SER A 467 -58.07 10.69 13.13
C SER A 467 -58.89 9.39 13.04
N ARG A 468 -59.13 8.89 11.83
CA ARG A 468 -59.85 7.64 11.54
C ARG A 468 -58.97 6.42 11.74
N ASP A 469 -57.66 6.59 11.84
CA ASP A 469 -56.70 5.51 12.07
C ASP A 469 -56.83 4.97 13.51
N PRO A 470 -57.31 3.72 13.68
CA PRO A 470 -57.50 3.12 15.00
C PRO A 470 -56.20 2.53 15.58
N TYR A 471 -55.10 2.50 14.81
CA TYR A 471 -53.88 1.79 15.19
C TYR A 471 -53.00 2.59 16.15
N THR A 472 -52.48 1.87 17.14
CA THR A 472 -51.45 2.39 18.03
C THR A 472 -50.10 1.88 17.58
N HIS A 473 -49.25 2.80 17.12
CA HIS A 473 -47.90 2.46 16.71
C HIS A 473 -46.91 2.57 17.87
N ARG A 474 -45.92 1.69 17.86
CA ARG A 474 -44.81 1.69 18.82
C ARG A 474 -43.52 2.08 18.11
N ILE A 475 -42.49 2.34 18.90
CA ILE A 475 -41.13 2.47 18.39
C ILE A 475 -40.78 1.19 17.62
N LYS A 476 -40.30 1.34 16.40
CA LYS A 476 -39.77 0.26 15.58
C LYS A 476 -38.26 0.42 15.43
N THR A 477 -37.59 -0.71 15.23
CA THR A 477 -36.18 -0.75 14.89
C THR A 477 -35.97 -1.59 13.64
N PHE A 478 -34.92 -1.25 12.90
CA PHE A 478 -34.53 -1.99 11.72
C PHE A 478 -33.01 -2.01 11.61
N THR A 479 -32.44 -3.11 11.12
CA THR A 479 -31.01 -3.23 10.87
C THR A 479 -30.79 -3.80 9.49
N MET A 480 -29.89 -3.21 8.73
CA MET A 480 -29.41 -3.78 7.47
C MET A 480 -27.90 -3.69 7.37
N SER A 481 -27.37 -4.54 6.50
CA SER A 481 -25.99 -4.51 6.07
C SER A 481 -25.88 -3.71 4.78
N LEU A 482 -24.82 -2.92 4.62
CA LEU A 482 -24.51 -2.16 3.43
C LEU A 482 -23.01 -2.18 3.13
N GLN A 483 -22.68 -1.91 1.87
CA GLN A 483 -21.33 -1.68 1.38
C GLN A 483 -21.29 -0.34 0.66
N GLY A 484 -20.10 0.26 0.62
CA GLY A 484 -19.88 1.49 -0.13
C GLY A 484 -20.03 1.28 -1.64
N MET A 485 -20.43 2.32 -2.35
CA MET A 485 -20.44 2.32 -3.82
C MET A 485 -19.03 2.24 -4.38
N ILE A 486 -18.94 1.69 -5.59
CA ILE A 486 -17.75 1.78 -6.45
C ILE A 486 -18.05 2.52 -7.74
N ASN A 487 -17.18 3.44 -8.13
CA ASN A 487 -17.24 4.13 -9.41
C ASN A 487 -15.85 4.50 -9.90
N GLN A 488 -15.04 3.50 -10.27
CA GLN A 488 -13.62 3.69 -10.54
C GLN A 488 -13.11 2.88 -11.73
N VAL A 489 -12.00 3.34 -12.32
CA VAL A 489 -11.22 2.56 -13.28
C VAL A 489 -10.13 1.78 -12.55
N ALA A 490 -10.11 0.47 -12.75
CA ALA A 490 -8.97 -0.37 -12.38
C ALA A 490 -8.27 -0.92 -13.62
N TYR A 491 -6.96 -1.15 -13.51
CA TYR A 491 -6.19 -1.91 -14.47
C TYR A 491 -5.94 -3.29 -13.88
N LYS A 492 -6.50 -4.33 -14.50
CA LYS A 492 -6.34 -5.71 -14.06
C LYS A 492 -5.91 -6.55 -15.25
N ASP A 493 -4.78 -7.26 -15.11
CA ASP A 493 -4.21 -8.13 -16.14
C ASP A 493 -4.02 -7.43 -17.50
N GLY A 494 -3.60 -6.16 -17.48
CA GLY A 494 -3.43 -5.32 -18.67
C GLY A 494 -4.72 -4.76 -19.27
N VAL A 495 -5.89 -5.09 -18.72
CA VAL A 495 -7.20 -4.60 -19.17
C VAL A 495 -7.68 -3.47 -18.27
N LYS A 496 -8.08 -2.36 -18.91
CA LYS A 496 -8.73 -1.23 -18.25
C LYS A 496 -10.22 -1.53 -18.07
N THR A 497 -10.67 -1.67 -16.83
CA THR A 497 -12.05 -1.99 -16.47
C THR A 497 -12.65 -0.85 -15.66
N ARG A 498 -13.84 -0.36 -16.06
CA ARG A 498 -14.63 0.58 -15.26
C ARG A 498 -15.62 -0.19 -14.41
N TYR A 499 -15.53 -0.03 -13.10
CA TYR A 499 -16.52 -0.53 -12.15
C TYR A 499 -17.55 0.55 -11.87
N ILE A 500 -18.81 0.15 -11.83
CA ILE A 500 -19.94 1.00 -11.46
C ILE A 500 -20.89 0.22 -10.55
N SER A 501 -21.37 0.88 -9.51
CA SER A 501 -22.50 0.39 -8.71
C SER A 501 -23.81 0.59 -9.47
N GLY A 502 -24.60 -0.49 -9.62
CA GLY A 502 -25.95 -0.41 -10.18
C GLY A 502 -26.90 0.33 -9.23
N MET A 503 -27.90 1.03 -9.77
CA MET A 503 -28.87 1.80 -8.98
C MET A 503 -30.29 1.30 -9.26
N LYS A 504 -31.09 1.15 -8.20
CA LYS A 504 -32.51 0.81 -8.31
C LYS A 504 -33.35 2.08 -8.39
N ASP A 505 -34.30 2.13 -9.32
CA ASP A 505 -35.31 3.19 -9.34
C ASP A 505 -36.41 2.85 -8.33
N THR A 506 -36.71 3.79 -7.44
CA THR A 506 -37.83 3.70 -6.51
C THR A 506 -38.60 5.00 -6.52
N ARG A 507 -39.76 4.97 -7.17
CA ARG A 507 -40.70 6.10 -7.28
C ARG A 507 -40.02 7.41 -7.73
N GLY A 508 -39.09 7.32 -8.69
CA GLY A 508 -38.37 8.46 -9.26
C GLY A 508 -37.03 8.78 -8.60
N ILE A 509 -36.62 8.04 -7.57
CA ILE A 509 -35.34 8.22 -6.88
C ILE A 509 -34.41 7.05 -7.23
N LYS A 510 -33.18 7.36 -7.65
CA LYS A 510 -32.11 6.37 -7.85
C LYS A 510 -31.49 6.02 -6.50
N LEU A 511 -31.62 4.76 -6.10
CA LEU A 511 -31.18 4.22 -4.82
C LEU A 511 -30.00 3.26 -5.00
N TRP A 512 -29.00 3.41 -4.15
CA TRP A 512 -28.01 2.35 -3.90
C TRP A 512 -28.49 1.46 -2.76
N THR A 513 -28.69 2.07 -1.58
CA THR A 513 -29.10 1.37 -0.36
C THR A 513 -29.83 2.33 0.57
N GLY A 514 -30.60 1.80 1.51
CA GLY A 514 -31.44 2.63 2.38
C GLY A 514 -32.59 1.86 3.02
N ILE A 515 -33.28 2.51 3.95
CA ILE A 515 -34.43 1.95 4.67
C ILE A 515 -35.70 2.55 4.07
N ASN A 516 -36.64 1.70 3.65
CA ASN A 516 -37.95 2.12 3.16
C ASN A 516 -39.05 1.58 4.08
N TRP A 517 -39.76 2.47 4.76
CA TRP A 517 -40.92 2.13 5.57
C TRP A 517 -42.17 2.09 4.70
N VAL A 518 -42.91 0.99 4.79
CA VAL A 518 -44.13 0.71 4.00
C VAL A 518 -45.28 0.34 4.94
N ASN A 519 -46.51 0.57 4.48
CA ASN A 519 -47.70 0.08 5.18
C ASN A 519 -47.81 -1.44 5.10
N MET A 520 -48.65 -2.03 5.94
CA MET A 520 -48.94 -3.47 5.85
C MET A 520 -49.77 -3.75 4.59
N LYS A 521 -49.47 -4.86 3.93
CA LYS A 521 -50.22 -5.33 2.76
C LYS A 521 -51.43 -6.12 3.21
N TYR A 522 -52.55 -5.98 2.49
CA TYR A 522 -53.73 -6.80 2.72
C TYR A 522 -54.37 -7.33 1.44
N PRO A 523 -54.75 -8.62 1.38
CA PRO A 523 -54.38 -9.67 2.33
C PRO A 523 -52.86 -9.83 2.41
N ALA A 524 -52.35 -10.46 3.47
CA ALA A 524 -50.90 -10.54 3.74
C ALA A 524 -50.09 -11.21 2.61
N ASN A 525 -50.75 -11.99 1.74
CA ASN A 525 -50.17 -12.62 0.56
C ASN A 525 -50.21 -11.75 -0.71
N SER A 526 -50.63 -10.48 -0.61
CA SER A 526 -50.59 -9.56 -1.76
C SER A 526 -49.15 -9.31 -2.22
N THR A 527 -49.01 -9.19 -3.53
CA THR A 527 -47.73 -9.20 -4.25
C THR A 527 -47.27 -7.83 -4.70
N CYS A 528 -48.01 -6.75 -4.40
CA CYS A 528 -47.61 -5.41 -4.80
C CYS A 528 -46.19 -5.06 -4.32
N ASN A 529 -45.53 -4.17 -5.04
CA ASN A 529 -44.29 -3.57 -4.62
C ASN A 529 -44.47 -2.06 -4.54
N GLU A 530 -44.60 -1.52 -3.33
CA GLU A 530 -44.81 -0.08 -3.09
C GLU A 530 -43.67 0.76 -3.68
N ALA A 531 -42.47 0.19 -3.79
CA ALA A 531 -41.33 0.84 -4.42
C ALA A 531 -41.50 1.07 -5.94
N SER A 532 -42.41 0.35 -6.60
CA SER A 532 -42.77 0.55 -8.01
C SER A 532 -44.07 1.34 -8.21
N SER A 533 -44.58 1.99 -7.16
CA SER A 533 -45.75 2.88 -7.28
C SER A 533 -45.50 3.96 -8.34
N SER A 534 -46.54 4.28 -9.12
CA SER A 534 -46.54 5.40 -10.07
C SER A 534 -46.68 6.76 -9.38
N ILE A 535 -47.05 6.78 -8.10
CA ILE A 535 -47.10 7.99 -7.27
C ILE A 535 -45.66 8.32 -6.85
N PRO A 536 -45.05 9.43 -7.32
CA PRO A 536 -43.66 9.76 -6.99
C PRO A 536 -43.51 10.21 -5.52
N PHE A 537 -42.28 10.20 -5.01
CA PHE A 537 -42.00 10.94 -3.77
C PHE A 537 -42.12 12.45 -4.02
N ILE A 538 -42.62 13.17 -3.01
CA ILE A 538 -42.89 14.60 -3.08
C ILE A 538 -41.58 15.42 -2.96
N GLY A 539 -40.63 14.97 -2.15
CA GLY A 539 -39.33 15.64 -2.00
C GLY A 539 -38.42 15.05 -0.92
N SER A 540 -37.19 15.57 -0.87
CA SER A 540 -36.23 15.26 0.19
C SER A 540 -36.42 16.18 1.39
N GLU A 541 -36.43 15.60 2.58
CA GLU A 541 -36.37 16.30 3.87
C GLU A 541 -34.93 16.41 4.37
N THR A 542 -34.70 17.42 5.21
CA THR A 542 -33.38 17.65 5.83
C THR A 542 -33.10 16.67 6.97
N MET A 543 -31.83 16.29 7.11
CA MET A 543 -31.33 15.45 8.20
C MET A 543 -30.33 16.22 9.04
N SER A 544 -30.37 16.01 10.36
CA SER A 544 -29.31 16.46 11.26
C SER A 544 -28.23 15.40 11.35
N LEU A 545 -26.96 15.78 11.18
CA LEU A 545 -25.82 14.87 11.19
C LEU A 545 -24.93 15.13 12.40
N GLN A 546 -24.40 14.06 12.98
CA GLN A 546 -23.34 14.10 13.98
C GLN A 546 -22.00 13.84 13.26
N PRO A 547 -21.04 14.79 13.32
CA PRO A 547 -19.74 14.67 12.66
C PRO A 547 -18.88 13.49 13.17
#